data_AF-A0A7J6RFP2-F1
#
_entry.id   AF-A0A7J6RFP2-F1
#
_cell.length_a   1.000
_cell.length_b   1.000
_cell.length_c   1.000
_cell.angle_alpha   90.00
_cell.angle_beta   90.00
_cell.angle_gamma   90.00
#
_symmetry.space_group_name_H-M   'P 1'
#
loop_
_entity.id
_entity.type
_entity.pdbx_description
1 polymer ?
#
loop_
_entity_poly.entity_id
_entity_poly.type
_entity_poly.pdbx_seq_one_letter_code
_entity_poly.pdbx_strand_id
1 'polypeptide(L)'
;VLEFTKEELDGMSDDFLETLEKTESGKYKVTLKYPHYVPIAKKCKVRETRRKMDFAFNNRCADDNTEILAELVKLRKERAGILGFPSHADFATELKMAKNAPTVRDFLHGIEDKVKGRGASDMKLLKDLRKEDTGATVEEPLDSYDLSYYRNLVEEKNYSVDQLLIQEYFPFEHVLKTLLELYESILGLKFTRVTDQPVWHEDVVCLAVNDAADGRFIGYCYMDMFPREGKFSHAALFPLQPNVQYKGKRSYGVCSLVCNFTKSTPTKPSLLTHDEVVTFFHEFGHCMHHI
;
A
#
# COMPACT_ATOMS: atom_id res chain seq x y z
N VAL A 1 9.29 0.12 -18.66
CA VAL A 1 8.14 0.98 -19.00
C VAL A 1 7.45 0.32 -20.18
N LEU A 2 6.12 0.28 -20.19
CA LEU A 2 5.32 -0.23 -21.31
C LEU A 2 4.65 0.95 -22.02
N GLU A 3 4.34 0.79 -23.30
CA GLU A 3 3.73 1.84 -24.12
C GLU A 3 2.41 1.36 -24.69
N PHE A 4 1.36 2.15 -24.52
CA PHE A 4 0.01 1.82 -24.95
C PHE A 4 -0.63 2.97 -25.72
N THR A 5 -1.49 2.66 -26.69
CA THR A 5 -2.36 3.69 -27.33
C THR A 5 -3.51 4.08 -26.40
N LYS A 6 -4.30 5.10 -26.79
CA LYS A 6 -5.51 5.48 -26.03
C LYS A 6 -6.52 4.33 -26.02
N GLU A 7 -6.66 3.62 -27.13
CA GLU A 7 -7.57 2.50 -27.32
C GLU A 7 -7.14 1.28 -26.47
N GLU A 8 -5.83 1.02 -26.36
CA GLU A 8 -5.30 -0.02 -25.47
C GLU A 8 -5.51 0.31 -23.98
N LEU A 9 -5.82 1.56 -23.63
CA LEU A 9 -6.13 2.02 -22.28
C LEU A 9 -7.63 2.31 -22.08
N ASP A 10 -8.51 1.70 -22.88
CA ASP A 10 -9.95 1.85 -22.71
C ASP A 10 -10.41 1.49 -21.28
N GLY A 11 -11.33 2.28 -20.73
CA GLY A 11 -11.78 2.21 -19.33
C GLY A 11 -10.99 3.09 -18.35
N MET A 12 -9.85 3.64 -18.74
CA MET A 12 -9.13 4.62 -17.92
C MET A 12 -9.74 6.02 -18.07
N SER A 13 -9.77 6.81 -17.00
CA SER A 13 -10.26 8.20 -17.03
C SER A 13 -9.28 9.13 -17.75
N ASP A 14 -9.79 10.22 -18.33
CA ASP A 14 -8.93 11.24 -18.95
C ASP A 14 -7.94 11.83 -17.93
N ASP A 15 -8.37 12.07 -16.69
CA ASP A 15 -7.50 12.47 -15.57
C ASP A 15 -6.29 11.55 -15.40
N PHE A 16 -6.49 10.23 -15.47
CA PHE A 16 -5.39 9.27 -15.37
C PHE A 16 -4.46 9.39 -16.57
N LEU A 17 -5.02 9.47 -17.79
CA LEU A 17 -4.24 9.57 -19.02
C LEU A 17 -3.39 10.85 -19.08
N GLU A 18 -3.88 11.96 -18.52
CA GLU A 18 -3.15 13.23 -18.42
C GLU A 18 -1.92 13.15 -17.51
N THR A 19 -1.91 12.26 -16.51
CA THR A 19 -0.73 12.04 -15.67
C THR A 19 0.42 11.30 -16.36
N LEU A 20 0.16 10.68 -17.51
CA LEU A 20 1.12 9.84 -18.20
C LEU A 20 1.94 10.63 -19.21
N GLU A 21 3.26 10.42 -19.19
CA GLU A 21 4.14 10.96 -20.21
C GLU A 21 3.83 10.32 -21.58
N LYS A 22 3.83 11.13 -22.65
CA LYS A 22 3.65 10.64 -24.01
C LYS A 22 4.98 10.42 -24.71
N THR A 23 5.07 9.38 -25.52
CA THR A 23 6.18 9.17 -26.46
C THR A 23 6.05 10.10 -27.66
N GLU A 24 7.12 10.22 -28.45
CA GLU A 24 7.09 10.94 -29.75
C GLU A 24 6.05 10.35 -30.72
N SER A 25 5.78 9.04 -30.62
CA SER A 25 4.75 8.34 -31.40
C SER A 25 3.32 8.55 -30.88
N GLY A 26 3.14 9.33 -29.82
CA GLY A 26 1.83 9.65 -29.23
C GLY A 26 1.27 8.58 -28.30
N LYS A 27 2.04 7.54 -27.96
CA LYS A 27 1.64 6.50 -26.98
C LYS A 27 1.87 6.97 -25.55
N TYR A 28 1.12 6.43 -24.61
CA TYR A 28 1.27 6.69 -23.19
C TYR A 28 2.31 5.76 -22.56
N LYS A 29 3.28 6.33 -21.85
CA LYS A 29 4.28 5.59 -21.07
C LYS A 29 3.68 5.18 -19.73
N VAL A 30 3.58 3.87 -19.53
CA VAL A 30 3.06 3.27 -18.30
C VAL A 30 4.19 2.58 -17.54
N THR A 31 4.40 2.98 -16.29
CA THR A 31 5.39 2.38 -15.40
C THR A 31 4.80 1.18 -14.65
N LEU A 32 5.66 0.37 -14.03
CA LEU A 32 5.24 -0.74 -13.16
C LEU A 32 5.12 -0.31 -11.69
N LYS A 33 5.04 1.01 -11.42
CA LYS A 33 4.80 1.55 -10.08
C LYS A 33 3.31 1.46 -9.75
N TYR A 34 2.99 1.39 -8.46
CA TYR A 34 1.62 1.22 -7.97
C TYR A 34 0.61 2.24 -8.54
N PRO A 35 0.93 3.55 -8.63
CA PRO A 35 0.01 4.53 -9.18
C PRO A 35 -0.39 4.29 -10.65
N HIS A 36 0.39 3.52 -11.40
CA HIS A 36 0.06 3.15 -12.80
C HIS A 36 -0.53 1.74 -12.87
N TYR A 37 0.11 0.75 -12.23
CA TYR A 37 -0.29 -0.66 -12.31
C TYR A 37 -1.66 -0.92 -11.68
N VAL A 38 -1.92 -0.41 -10.47
CA VAL A 38 -3.15 -0.74 -9.74
C VAL A 38 -4.41 -0.20 -10.46
N PRO A 39 -4.46 1.06 -10.93
CA PRO A 39 -5.60 1.54 -11.68
C PRO A 39 -5.85 0.75 -12.97
N ILE A 40 -4.80 0.42 -13.73
CA ILE A 40 -4.94 -0.36 -14.97
C ILE A 40 -5.45 -1.77 -14.68
N ALA A 41 -4.92 -2.44 -13.66
CA ALA A 41 -5.36 -3.78 -13.26
C ALA A 41 -6.82 -3.81 -12.80
N LYS A 42 -7.31 -2.73 -12.17
CA LYS A 42 -8.70 -2.62 -11.68
C LYS A 42 -9.69 -2.13 -12.74
N LYS A 43 -9.30 -1.24 -13.65
CA LYS A 43 -10.26 -0.47 -14.49
C LYS A 43 -10.09 -0.61 -16.00
N CYS A 44 -8.90 -0.96 -16.50
CA CYS A 44 -8.70 -1.07 -17.94
C CYS A 44 -9.55 -2.24 -18.48
N LYS A 45 -10.45 -1.93 -19.42
CA LYS A 45 -11.36 -2.89 -20.05
C LYS A 45 -10.62 -3.84 -21.00
N VAL A 46 -9.50 -3.39 -21.56
CA VAL A 46 -8.69 -4.18 -22.49
C VAL A 46 -7.92 -5.28 -21.77
N ARG A 47 -8.43 -6.52 -21.85
CA ARG A 47 -7.84 -7.70 -21.20
C ARG A 47 -6.36 -7.92 -21.54
N GLU A 48 -5.97 -7.74 -22.80
CA GLU A 48 -4.57 -7.89 -23.22
C GLU A 48 -3.64 -6.84 -22.60
N THR A 49 -4.13 -5.62 -22.36
CA THR A 49 -3.38 -4.59 -21.63
C THR A 49 -3.15 -5.01 -20.18
N ARG A 50 -4.20 -5.49 -19.50
CA ARG A 50 -4.06 -6.03 -18.13
C ARG A 50 -3.07 -7.18 -18.08
N ARG A 51 -3.14 -8.11 -19.04
CA ARG A 51 -2.21 -9.25 -19.16
C ARG A 51 -0.76 -8.80 -19.31
N LYS A 52 -0.47 -7.87 -20.24
CA LYS A 52 0.89 -7.33 -20.45
C LYS A 52 1.42 -6.66 -19.18
N MET A 53 0.58 -5.87 -18.51
CA MET A 53 0.93 -5.20 -17.26
C MET A 53 1.20 -6.18 -16.12
N ASP A 54 0.34 -7.18 -15.94
CA ASP A 54 0.49 -8.20 -14.90
C ASP A 54 1.76 -9.04 -15.10
N PHE A 55 2.00 -9.48 -16.34
CA PHE A 55 3.21 -10.22 -16.68
C PHE A 55 4.46 -9.39 -16.39
N ALA A 56 4.52 -8.14 -16.85
CA ALA A 56 5.67 -7.28 -16.62
C ALA A 56 5.87 -6.96 -15.13
N PHE A 57 4.79 -6.71 -14.39
CA PHE A 57 4.83 -6.40 -12.96
C PHE A 57 5.35 -7.59 -12.12
N ASN A 58 4.88 -8.80 -12.40
CA ASN A 58 5.26 -10.00 -11.66
C ASN A 58 6.62 -10.59 -12.07
N ASN A 59 7.18 -10.17 -13.22
CA ASN A 59 8.53 -10.56 -13.68
C ASN A 59 9.61 -9.50 -13.45
N ARG A 60 9.36 -8.51 -12.59
CA ARG A 60 10.39 -7.52 -12.24
C ARG A 60 11.58 -8.20 -11.55
N CYS A 61 12.77 -7.98 -12.11
CA CYS A 61 14.02 -8.54 -11.63
C CYS A 61 13.98 -10.08 -11.54
N ALA A 62 13.20 -10.77 -12.38
CA ALA A 62 13.02 -12.22 -12.28
C ALA A 62 14.35 -12.99 -12.41
N ASP A 63 15.19 -12.60 -13.37
CA ASP A 63 16.49 -13.25 -13.62
C ASP A 63 17.41 -13.09 -12.39
N ASP A 64 17.59 -11.87 -11.89
CA ASP A 64 18.47 -11.59 -10.74
C ASP A 64 17.91 -12.14 -9.41
N ASN A 65 16.63 -11.88 -9.13
CA ASN A 65 16.05 -12.22 -7.82
C ASN A 65 15.80 -13.71 -7.65
N THR A 66 15.61 -14.48 -8.74
CA THR A 66 15.39 -15.93 -8.63
C THR A 66 16.65 -16.63 -8.10
N GLU A 67 17.82 -16.28 -8.62
CA GLU A 67 19.10 -16.84 -8.13
C GLU A 67 19.38 -16.42 -6.70
N ILE A 68 19.20 -15.12 -6.39
CA ILE A 68 19.36 -14.58 -5.03
C ILE A 68 18.43 -15.31 -4.04
N LEU A 69 17.17 -15.54 -4.40
CA LEU A 69 16.21 -16.25 -3.54
C LEU A 69 16.61 -17.70 -3.31
N ALA A 70 17.08 -18.41 -4.34
CA ALA A 70 17.53 -19.79 -4.22
C ALA A 70 18.73 -19.91 -3.25
N GLU A 71 19.72 -19.02 -3.40
CA GLU A 71 20.85 -18.96 -2.47
C GLU A 71 20.40 -18.59 -1.05
N LEU A 72 19.52 -17.59 -0.92
CA LEU A 72 19.00 -17.14 0.37
C LEU A 72 18.28 -18.25 1.14
N VAL A 73 17.50 -19.10 0.46
CA VAL A 73 16.83 -20.25 1.08
C VAL A 73 17.86 -21.26 1.62
N LYS A 74 18.89 -21.58 0.83
CA LYS A 74 19.97 -22.49 1.24
C LYS A 74 20.72 -21.95 2.46
N LEU A 75 21.19 -20.70 2.40
CA LEU A 75 21.94 -20.07 3.48
C LEU A 75 21.11 -19.92 4.76
N ARG A 76 19.82 -19.61 4.65
CA ARG A 76 18.92 -19.54 5.80
C ARG A 76 18.70 -20.89 6.46
N LYS A 77 18.61 -21.97 5.68
CA LYS A 77 18.53 -23.34 6.20
C LYS A 77 19.82 -23.72 6.94
N GLU A 78 20.98 -23.46 6.34
CA GLU A 78 22.29 -23.73 6.95
C GLU A 78 22.46 -22.97 8.27
N ARG A 79 22.19 -21.65 8.26
CA ARG A 79 22.25 -20.82 9.46
C ARG A 79 21.35 -21.34 10.58
N ALA A 80 20.11 -21.72 10.26
CA ALA A 80 19.19 -22.26 11.26
C ALA A 80 19.73 -23.56 11.87
N GLY A 81 20.27 -24.46 11.04
CA GLY A 81 20.89 -25.70 11.51
C GLY A 81 22.10 -25.48 12.41
N ILE A 82 23.00 -24.54 12.07
CA ILE A 82 24.15 -24.16 12.90
C ILE A 82 23.71 -23.66 14.28
N LEU A 83 22.61 -22.90 14.34
CA LEU A 83 22.05 -22.35 15.57
C LEU A 83 21.15 -23.34 16.32
N GLY A 84 21.03 -24.60 15.85
CA GLY A 84 20.26 -25.65 16.51
C GLY A 84 18.75 -25.62 16.24
N PHE A 85 18.29 -24.86 15.24
CA PHE A 85 16.87 -24.79 14.87
C PHE A 85 16.53 -25.80 13.77
N PRO A 86 15.33 -26.42 13.81
CA PRO A 86 14.89 -27.37 12.78
C PRO A 86 14.73 -26.73 11.38
N SER A 87 14.36 -25.46 11.34
CA SER A 87 14.15 -24.72 10.10
C SER A 87 14.41 -23.22 10.30
N HIS A 88 14.57 -22.50 9.19
CA HIS A 88 14.61 -21.03 9.25
C HIS A 88 13.32 -20.43 9.79
N ALA A 89 12.17 -21.07 9.53
CA ALA A 89 10.89 -20.58 10.03
C ALA A 89 10.84 -20.65 11.57
N ASP A 90 11.28 -21.75 12.18
CA ASP A 90 11.35 -21.89 13.64
C ASP A 90 12.28 -20.84 14.26
N PHE A 91 13.48 -20.66 13.67
CA PHE A 91 14.41 -19.60 14.06
C PHE A 91 13.76 -18.20 13.97
N ALA A 92 13.06 -17.91 12.88
CA ALA A 92 12.44 -16.60 12.65
C ALA A 92 11.22 -16.34 13.54
N THR A 93 10.57 -17.38 14.04
CA THR A 93 9.36 -17.29 14.88
C THR A 93 9.62 -17.34 16.37
N GLU A 94 10.81 -17.74 16.83
CA GLU A 94 11.16 -17.90 18.25
C GLU A 94 10.78 -16.68 19.10
N LEU A 95 11.18 -15.49 18.64
CA LEU A 95 10.90 -14.22 19.32
C LEU A 95 9.54 -13.62 18.98
N LYS A 96 8.80 -14.22 18.04
CA LYS A 96 7.46 -13.75 17.66
C LYS A 96 6.41 -14.35 18.59
N MET A 97 5.20 -13.78 18.56
CA MET A 97 4.06 -14.32 19.32
C MET A 97 3.72 -15.76 18.92
N ALA A 98 3.91 -16.12 17.64
CA ALA A 98 3.62 -17.46 17.13
C ALA A 98 4.59 -18.56 17.58
N LYS A 99 5.78 -18.20 18.11
CA LYS A 99 6.82 -19.07 18.69
C LYS A 99 7.49 -20.09 17.78
N ASN A 100 6.79 -20.76 16.88
CA ASN A 100 7.35 -21.83 16.05
C ASN A 100 6.60 -21.97 14.71
N ALA A 101 7.20 -22.71 13.77
CA ALA A 101 6.63 -22.90 12.44
C ALA A 101 5.33 -23.73 12.42
N PRO A 102 5.19 -24.83 13.21
CA PRO A 102 3.91 -25.56 13.32
C PRO A 102 2.73 -24.68 13.71
N THR A 103 2.87 -23.83 14.74
CA THR A 103 1.80 -22.92 15.17
C THR A 103 1.35 -21.98 14.06
N VAL A 104 2.29 -21.45 13.26
CA VAL A 104 1.95 -20.62 12.09
C VAL A 104 1.20 -21.44 11.04
N ARG A 105 1.64 -22.66 10.75
CA ARG A 105 1.00 -23.54 9.76
C ARG A 105 -0.44 -23.87 10.17
N ASP A 106 -0.65 -24.29 11.41
CA ASP A 106 -1.97 -24.66 11.92
C ASP A 106 -2.92 -23.46 11.92
N PHE A 107 -2.42 -22.27 12.26
CA PHE A 107 -3.18 -21.04 12.15
C PHE A 107 -3.62 -20.74 10.72
N LEU A 108 -2.71 -20.86 9.74
CA LEU A 108 -3.02 -20.61 8.32
C LEU A 108 -4.02 -21.63 7.76
N HIS A 109 -3.84 -22.92 8.04
CA HIS A 109 -4.82 -23.95 7.65
C HIS A 109 -6.19 -23.72 8.31
N GLY A 110 -6.20 -23.33 9.59
CA GLY A 110 -7.44 -23.00 10.28
C GLY A 110 -8.16 -21.78 9.72
N ILE A 111 -7.45 -20.82 9.10
CA ILE A 111 -8.06 -19.73 8.34
C ILE A 111 -8.59 -20.27 7.01
N GLU A 112 -7.77 -21.02 6.26
CA GLU A 112 -8.15 -21.59 4.96
C GLU A 112 -9.47 -22.37 5.06
N ASP A 113 -9.60 -23.27 6.03
CA ASP A 113 -10.80 -24.08 6.23
C ASP A 113 -12.06 -23.22 6.46
N LYS A 114 -11.91 -22.10 7.18
CA LYS A 114 -13.02 -21.17 7.48
C LYS A 114 -13.41 -20.33 6.27
N VAL A 115 -12.46 -19.94 5.42
CA VAL A 115 -12.71 -19.02 4.30
C VAL A 115 -12.95 -19.74 2.97
N LYS A 116 -12.61 -21.03 2.85
CA LYS A 116 -12.72 -21.82 1.61
C LYS A 116 -14.11 -21.78 0.99
N GLY A 117 -15.16 -21.95 1.81
CA GLY A 117 -16.55 -21.89 1.34
C GLY A 117 -16.90 -20.53 0.74
N ARG A 118 -16.54 -19.45 1.42
CA ARG A 118 -16.75 -18.09 0.93
C ARG A 118 -15.92 -17.81 -0.33
N GLY A 119 -14.66 -18.22 -0.36
CA GLY A 119 -13.77 -18.06 -1.52
C GLY A 119 -14.31 -18.77 -2.78
N ALA A 120 -14.92 -19.94 -2.64
CA ALA A 120 -15.57 -20.63 -3.75
C ALA A 120 -16.78 -19.84 -4.28
N SER A 121 -17.62 -19.29 -3.39
CA SER A 121 -18.75 -18.45 -3.77
C SER A 121 -18.30 -17.16 -4.45
N ASP A 122 -17.28 -16.48 -3.92
CA ASP A 122 -16.73 -15.26 -4.51
C ASP A 122 -16.12 -15.55 -5.89
N MET A 123 -15.39 -16.66 -6.05
CA MET A 123 -14.83 -17.06 -7.35
C MET A 123 -15.93 -17.34 -8.38
N LYS A 124 -17.03 -17.99 -7.96
CA LYS A 124 -18.19 -18.20 -8.83
C LYS A 124 -18.79 -16.86 -9.28
N LEU A 125 -18.96 -15.92 -8.35
CA LEU A 125 -19.46 -14.58 -8.66
C LEU A 125 -18.59 -13.87 -9.72
N LEU A 126 -17.27 -13.94 -9.59
CA LEU A 126 -16.37 -13.34 -10.60
C LEU A 126 -16.49 -14.00 -11.98
N LYS A 127 -16.63 -15.33 -12.01
CA LYS A 127 -16.81 -16.08 -13.27
C LYS A 127 -18.15 -15.78 -13.94
N ASP A 128 -19.22 -15.65 -13.16
CA ASP A 128 -20.54 -15.26 -13.67
C ASP A 128 -20.50 -13.85 -14.28
N LEU A 129 -19.82 -12.90 -13.61
CA LEU A 129 -19.63 -11.55 -14.15
C LEU A 129 -18.79 -11.52 -15.42
N ARG A 130 -17.73 -12.32 -15.53
CA ARG A 130 -16.98 -12.43 -16.79
C ARG A 130 -17.86 -12.97 -17.92
N LYS A 131 -18.69 -13.98 -17.63
CA LYS A 131 -19.62 -14.51 -18.64
C LYS A 131 -20.57 -13.43 -19.15
N GLU A 132 -21.09 -12.58 -18.28
CA GLU A 132 -21.94 -11.45 -18.68
C GLU A 132 -21.17 -10.39 -19.50
N ASP A 133 -19.92 -10.09 -19.11
CA ASP A 133 -19.08 -9.05 -19.71
C ASP A 133 -18.53 -9.44 -21.10
N THR A 134 -18.10 -10.69 -21.28
CA THR A 134 -17.38 -11.11 -22.49
C THR A 134 -18.05 -12.26 -23.26
N GLY A 135 -19.15 -12.83 -22.74
CA GLY A 135 -19.77 -14.04 -23.29
C GLY A 135 -18.96 -15.32 -23.06
N ALA A 136 -17.88 -15.26 -22.28
CA ALA A 136 -17.05 -16.42 -21.97
C ALA A 136 -17.82 -17.49 -21.17
N THR A 137 -17.33 -18.73 -21.18
CA THR A 137 -17.94 -19.78 -20.36
C THR A 137 -17.53 -19.64 -18.89
N VAL A 138 -18.39 -20.09 -17.96
CA VAL A 138 -18.08 -20.12 -16.51
C VAL A 138 -17.00 -21.17 -16.18
N GLU A 139 -16.85 -22.17 -17.05
CA GLU A 139 -15.86 -23.24 -16.89
C GLU A 139 -14.43 -22.76 -17.13
N GLU A 140 -14.24 -21.78 -18.02
CA GLU A 140 -12.92 -21.18 -18.25
C GLU A 140 -12.34 -20.61 -16.94
N PRO A 141 -11.05 -20.82 -16.64
CA PRO A 141 -10.42 -20.26 -15.44
C PRO A 141 -10.28 -18.74 -15.56
N LEU A 142 -10.34 -18.03 -14.43
CA LEU A 142 -9.90 -16.63 -14.38
C LEU A 142 -8.38 -16.61 -14.22
N ASP A 143 -7.71 -15.82 -15.02
CA ASP A 143 -6.28 -15.57 -14.86
C ASP A 143 -6.04 -14.51 -13.77
N SER A 144 -4.80 -14.40 -13.28
CA SER A 144 -4.38 -13.41 -12.27
C SER A 144 -4.80 -11.97 -12.64
N TYR A 145 -4.64 -11.61 -13.91
CA TYR A 145 -4.93 -10.28 -14.45
C TYR A 145 -6.42 -10.00 -14.69
N ASP A 146 -7.31 -10.99 -14.48
CA ASP A 146 -8.75 -10.80 -14.48
C ASP A 146 -9.29 -10.50 -13.06
N LEU A 147 -8.61 -10.97 -12.01
CA LEU A 147 -9.11 -10.93 -10.63
C LEU A 147 -9.37 -9.50 -10.14
N SER A 148 -8.40 -8.58 -10.31
CA SER A 148 -8.54 -7.19 -9.84
C SER A 148 -9.67 -6.45 -10.56
N TYR A 149 -9.83 -6.70 -11.86
CA TYR A 149 -10.87 -6.07 -12.68
C TYR A 149 -12.27 -6.55 -12.28
N TYR A 150 -12.49 -7.87 -12.19
CA TYR A 150 -13.81 -8.38 -11.82
C TYR A 150 -14.17 -8.13 -10.36
N ARG A 151 -13.18 -8.06 -9.44
CA ARG A 151 -13.44 -7.61 -8.06
C ARG A 151 -13.93 -6.16 -8.02
N ASN A 152 -13.31 -5.27 -8.79
CA ASN A 152 -13.76 -3.89 -8.91
C ASN A 152 -15.19 -3.82 -9.49
N LEU A 153 -15.49 -4.61 -10.52
CA LEU A 153 -16.86 -4.67 -11.07
C LEU A 153 -17.90 -5.22 -10.08
N VAL A 154 -17.53 -6.16 -9.20
CA VAL A 154 -18.40 -6.59 -8.09
C VAL A 154 -18.71 -5.42 -7.16
N GLU A 155 -17.70 -4.65 -6.76
CA GLU A 155 -17.87 -3.48 -5.90
C GLU A 155 -18.81 -2.45 -6.53
N GLU A 156 -18.60 -2.14 -7.81
CA GLU A 156 -19.44 -1.20 -8.55
C GLU A 156 -20.88 -1.71 -8.71
N LYS A 157 -21.09 -2.94 -9.18
CA LYS A 157 -22.42 -3.47 -9.49
C LYS A 157 -23.22 -3.86 -8.26
N ASN A 158 -22.60 -4.57 -7.31
CA ASN A 158 -23.33 -5.18 -6.19
C ASN A 158 -23.43 -4.26 -4.97
N TYR A 159 -22.50 -3.32 -4.83
CA TYR A 159 -22.47 -2.40 -3.69
C TYR A 159 -22.74 -0.95 -4.09
N SER A 160 -22.82 -0.63 -5.39
CA SER A 160 -23.02 0.74 -5.90
C SER A 160 -21.98 1.72 -5.36
N VAL A 161 -20.76 1.24 -5.15
CA VAL A 161 -19.64 2.04 -4.63
C VAL A 161 -18.81 2.54 -5.79
N ASP A 162 -18.94 3.83 -6.10
CA ASP A 162 -18.05 4.51 -7.04
C ASP A 162 -16.90 5.17 -6.29
N GLN A 163 -15.72 4.53 -6.34
CA GLN A 163 -14.50 5.03 -5.70
C GLN A 163 -14.06 6.40 -6.25
N LEU A 164 -14.37 6.73 -7.51
CA LEU A 164 -14.02 8.03 -8.10
C LEU A 164 -14.91 9.15 -7.61
N LEU A 165 -16.18 8.86 -7.30
CA LEU A 165 -17.08 9.82 -6.68
C LEU A 165 -16.76 9.98 -5.19
N ILE A 166 -16.47 8.86 -4.50
CA ILE A 166 -16.19 8.87 -3.05
C ILE A 166 -14.92 9.66 -2.72
N GLN A 167 -13.86 9.56 -3.53
CA GLN A 167 -12.62 10.32 -3.28
C GLN A 167 -12.83 11.84 -3.25
N GLU A 168 -13.87 12.37 -3.91
CA GLU A 168 -14.20 13.81 -3.87
C GLU A 168 -14.54 14.30 -2.45
N TYR A 169 -14.98 13.39 -1.58
CA TYR A 169 -15.26 13.65 -0.16
C TYR A 169 -14.03 13.47 0.74
N PHE A 170 -12.89 13.03 0.19
CA PHE A 170 -11.63 12.85 0.91
C PHE A 170 -10.49 13.74 0.37
N PRO A 171 -10.62 15.08 0.36
CA PRO A 171 -9.47 15.95 0.15
C PRO A 171 -8.38 15.71 1.20
N PHE A 172 -7.11 15.57 0.78
CA PHE A 172 -5.98 15.27 1.66
C PHE A 172 -5.93 16.15 2.91
N GLU A 173 -6.03 17.47 2.74
CA GLU A 173 -5.98 18.43 3.85
C GLU A 173 -7.10 18.20 4.87
N HIS A 174 -8.30 17.82 4.40
CA HIS A 174 -9.42 17.50 5.26
C HIS A 174 -9.20 16.17 6.01
N VAL A 175 -8.69 15.15 5.32
CA VAL A 175 -8.36 13.85 5.92
C VAL A 175 -7.27 14.01 6.98
N LEU A 176 -6.19 14.73 6.67
CA LEU A 176 -5.09 15.01 7.60
C LEU A 176 -5.60 15.72 8.86
N LYS A 177 -6.36 16.81 8.70
CA LYS A 177 -6.93 17.54 9.84
C LYS A 177 -7.77 16.62 10.73
N THR A 178 -8.71 15.89 10.14
CA THR A 178 -9.64 15.02 10.88
C THR A 178 -8.91 13.85 11.54
N LEU A 179 -7.91 13.27 10.88
CA LEU A 179 -7.05 12.24 11.44
C LEU A 179 -6.32 12.77 12.68
N LEU A 180 -5.68 13.94 12.59
CA LEU A 180 -4.99 14.55 13.74
C LEU A 180 -5.98 14.80 14.88
N GLU A 181 -7.13 15.42 14.63
CA GLU A 181 -8.16 15.69 15.64
C GLU A 181 -8.65 14.41 16.34
N LEU A 182 -8.83 13.32 15.60
CA LEU A 182 -9.23 12.04 16.18
C LEU A 182 -8.14 11.48 17.11
N TYR A 183 -6.88 11.48 16.68
CA TYR A 183 -5.78 11.01 17.50
C TYR A 183 -5.50 11.93 18.70
N GLU A 184 -5.66 13.25 18.57
CA GLU A 184 -5.64 14.19 19.70
C GLU A 184 -6.69 13.79 20.75
N SER A 185 -7.92 13.51 20.31
CA SER A 185 -9.02 13.13 21.20
C SER A 185 -8.85 11.75 21.84
N ILE A 186 -8.41 10.74 21.07
CA ILE A 186 -8.33 9.36 21.56
C ILE A 186 -7.13 9.18 22.50
N LEU A 187 -6.01 9.83 22.19
CA LEU A 187 -4.74 9.63 22.92
C LEU A 187 -4.41 10.77 23.89
N GLY A 188 -5.19 11.84 23.93
CA GLY A 188 -4.91 13.01 24.77
C GLY A 188 -3.64 13.75 24.33
N LEU A 189 -3.50 13.94 23.02
CA LEU A 189 -2.32 14.56 22.40
C LEU A 189 -2.64 15.92 21.79
N LYS A 190 -1.60 16.70 21.52
CA LYS A 190 -1.65 17.91 20.70
C LYS A 190 -0.60 17.85 19.60
N PHE A 191 -1.03 18.01 18.35
CA PHE A 191 -0.14 18.09 17.20
C PHE A 191 0.03 19.55 16.77
N THR A 192 1.28 20.00 16.65
CA THR A 192 1.60 21.35 16.17
C THR A 192 2.57 21.27 15.02
N ARG A 193 2.23 21.85 13.87
CA ARG A 193 3.16 21.98 12.76
C ARG A 193 4.31 22.91 13.15
N VAL A 194 5.54 22.42 13.00
CA VAL A 194 6.77 23.18 13.26
C VAL A 194 7.54 23.41 11.96
N THR A 195 8.24 24.54 11.89
CA THR A 195 8.96 24.99 10.67
C THR A 195 10.43 25.31 10.94
N ASP A 196 10.86 25.22 12.19
CA ASP A 196 12.24 25.40 12.63
C ASP A 196 13.07 24.11 12.55
N GLN A 197 12.44 22.98 12.18
CA GLN A 197 13.11 21.70 11.99
C GLN A 197 13.60 21.53 10.55
N PRO A 198 14.81 20.98 10.34
CA PRO A 198 15.31 20.70 9.00
C PRO A 198 14.48 19.58 8.34
N VAL A 199 14.17 19.77 7.05
CA VAL A 199 13.46 18.79 6.23
C VAL A 199 14.29 18.45 5.00
N TRP A 200 14.16 17.22 4.50
CA TRP A 200 14.89 16.74 3.31
C TRP A 200 14.22 17.11 1.98
N HIS A 201 12.99 17.60 2.03
CA HIS A 201 12.22 18.02 0.86
C HIS A 201 11.19 19.08 1.26
N GLU A 202 10.88 20.02 0.36
CA GLU A 202 9.96 21.15 0.63
C GLU A 202 8.53 20.71 0.98
N ASP A 203 8.11 19.57 0.43
CA ASP A 203 6.78 18.99 0.69
C ASP A 203 6.68 18.26 2.04
N VAL A 204 7.78 18.10 2.79
CA VAL A 204 7.78 17.38 4.07
C VAL A 204 7.31 18.31 5.18
N VAL A 205 6.33 17.84 5.95
CA VAL A 205 5.80 18.56 7.12
C VAL A 205 6.29 17.91 8.40
N CYS A 206 6.80 18.71 9.34
CA CYS A 206 7.13 18.22 10.69
C CYS A 206 6.03 18.61 11.68
N LEU A 207 5.59 17.65 12.49
CA LEU A 207 4.67 17.85 13.60
C LEU A 207 5.40 17.61 14.92
N ALA A 208 5.32 18.57 15.84
CA ALA A 208 5.58 18.36 17.26
C ALA A 208 4.38 17.68 17.90
N VAL A 209 4.63 16.69 18.75
CA VAL A 209 3.63 15.96 19.53
C VAL A 209 3.81 16.29 21.01
N ASN A 210 2.76 16.79 21.62
CA ASN A 210 2.73 17.18 23.03
C ASN A 210 1.58 16.48 23.76
N ASP A 211 1.76 16.27 25.06
CA ASP A 211 0.70 15.83 25.97
C ASP A 211 -0.34 16.96 26.10
N ALA A 212 -1.63 16.64 25.90
CA ALA A 212 -2.68 17.66 25.95
C ALA A 212 -2.98 18.14 27.38
N ALA A 213 -2.66 17.36 28.41
CA ALA A 213 -3.00 17.69 29.79
C ALA A 213 -2.01 18.69 30.41
N ASP A 214 -0.72 18.54 30.14
CA ASP A 214 0.35 19.35 30.75
C ASP A 214 1.25 20.07 29.74
N GLY A 215 1.04 19.87 28.43
CA GLY A 215 1.82 20.48 27.35
C GLY A 215 3.20 19.87 27.15
N ARG A 216 3.57 18.82 27.91
CA ARG A 216 4.89 18.21 27.85
C ARG A 216 5.17 17.67 26.45
N PHE A 217 6.35 17.99 25.93
CA PHE A 217 6.81 17.47 24.64
C PHE A 217 7.05 15.95 24.70
N ILE A 218 6.60 15.23 23.66
CA ILE A 218 6.68 13.76 23.55
C ILE A 218 7.57 13.34 22.37
N GLY A 219 7.47 14.02 21.23
CA GLY A 219 8.25 13.64 20.05
C GLY A 219 7.93 14.42 18.79
N TYR A 220 8.54 14.00 17.68
CA TYR A 220 8.31 14.56 16.36
C TYR A 220 7.83 13.49 15.37
N CYS A 221 6.92 13.87 14.48
CA CYS A 221 6.48 13.07 13.34
C CYS A 221 6.70 13.87 12.06
N TYR A 222 7.51 13.35 11.14
CA TYR A 222 7.66 13.89 9.79
C TYR A 222 6.66 13.22 8.86
N MET A 223 5.99 14.00 8.02
CA MET A 223 5.03 13.53 7.03
C MET A 223 5.56 13.83 5.63
N ASP A 224 6.00 12.80 4.93
CA ASP A 224 6.39 12.81 3.53
C ASP A 224 5.32 12.13 2.66
N MET A 225 4.31 12.87 2.21
CA MET A 225 3.04 12.29 1.72
C MET A 225 2.96 12.07 0.20
N PHE A 226 3.77 12.79 -0.59
CA PHE A 226 3.61 12.85 -2.04
C PHE A 226 4.74 12.12 -2.80
N PRO A 227 4.44 11.49 -3.95
CA PRO A 227 5.44 10.77 -4.74
C PRO A 227 6.44 11.73 -5.40
N ARG A 228 7.67 11.27 -5.57
CA ARG A 228 8.71 11.93 -6.38
C ARG A 228 9.77 10.93 -6.80
N GLU A 229 10.59 11.30 -7.77
CA GLU A 229 11.70 10.46 -8.25
C GLU A 229 12.67 10.13 -7.10
N GLY A 230 13.13 8.88 -7.06
CA GLY A 230 14.04 8.37 -6.02
C GLY A 230 13.42 8.10 -4.64
N LYS A 231 12.14 8.48 -4.40
CA LYS A 231 11.44 8.23 -3.13
C LYS A 231 10.99 6.76 -3.02
N PHE A 232 10.99 6.23 -1.79
CA PHE A 232 10.38 4.95 -1.46
C PHE A 232 8.89 4.90 -1.88
N SER A 233 8.52 3.86 -2.63
CA SER A 233 7.26 3.85 -3.38
C SER A 233 6.06 3.23 -2.66
N HIS A 234 6.24 2.74 -1.43
CA HIS A 234 5.18 2.15 -0.61
C HIS A 234 4.86 3.04 0.59
N ALA A 235 3.72 2.81 1.21
CA ALA A 235 3.39 3.43 2.49
C ALA A 235 4.17 2.72 3.61
N ALA A 236 4.81 3.47 4.50
CA ALA A 236 5.55 2.94 5.64
C ALA A 236 5.86 4.02 6.67
N LEU A 237 6.04 3.58 7.92
CA LEU A 237 6.67 4.35 8.98
C LEU A 237 8.14 3.98 9.13
N PHE A 238 9.02 5.00 9.15
CA PHE A 238 10.45 4.86 9.44
C PHE A 238 10.80 5.48 10.80
N PRO A 239 11.22 4.68 11.79
CA PRO A 239 11.81 5.19 13.01
C PRO A 239 13.11 5.95 12.71
N LEU A 240 13.23 7.19 13.17
CA LEU A 240 14.44 8.01 13.00
C LEU A 240 15.24 8.12 14.30
N GLN A 241 14.54 8.30 15.43
CA GLN A 241 15.13 8.36 16.76
C GLN A 241 14.25 7.61 17.75
N PRO A 242 14.80 6.69 18.56
CA PRO A 242 14.02 5.96 19.55
C PRO A 242 13.75 6.84 20.79
N ASN A 243 12.59 6.63 21.39
CA ASN A 243 12.23 7.20 22.70
C ASN A 243 12.89 6.35 23.80
N VAL A 244 13.99 6.85 24.37
CA VAL A 244 14.77 6.11 25.38
C VAL A 244 15.20 7.00 26.51
N GLN A 245 15.28 6.44 27.71
CA GLN A 245 15.88 7.09 28.87
C GLN A 245 17.18 6.39 29.25
N TYR A 246 18.28 7.13 29.26
CA TYR A 246 19.60 6.62 29.62
C TYR A 246 20.33 7.61 30.52
N LYS A 247 20.80 7.15 31.69
CA LYS A 247 21.49 7.97 32.70
C LYS A 247 20.76 9.28 33.03
N GLY A 248 19.43 9.20 33.18
CA GLY A 248 18.58 10.35 33.50
C GLY A 248 18.31 11.31 32.34
N LYS A 249 18.91 11.11 31.16
CA LYS A 249 18.61 11.89 29.94
C LYS A 249 17.60 11.13 29.09
N ARG A 250 16.61 11.85 28.55
CA ARG A 250 15.60 11.32 27.62
C ARG A 250 15.95 11.73 26.19
N SER A 251 15.86 10.78 25.28
CA SER A 251 15.73 10.98 23.84
C SER A 251 14.24 10.90 23.50
N TYR A 252 13.72 11.83 22.71
CA TYR A 252 12.33 11.82 22.28
C TYR A 252 12.15 11.01 21.01
N GLY A 253 10.98 10.39 20.85
CA GLY A 253 10.66 9.62 19.65
C GLY A 253 10.62 10.54 18.42
N VAL A 254 11.33 10.15 17.36
CA VAL A 254 11.23 10.81 16.05
C VAL A 254 10.98 9.73 15.00
N CYS A 255 9.99 9.94 14.14
CA CYS A 255 9.68 9.04 13.04
C CYS A 255 9.29 9.82 11.78
N SER A 256 9.33 9.13 10.64
CA SER A 256 8.90 9.63 9.34
C SER A 256 7.84 8.73 8.75
N LEU A 257 6.63 9.26 8.60
CA LEU A 257 5.57 8.67 7.83
C LEU A 257 5.79 8.97 6.35
N VAL A 258 5.90 7.91 5.55
CA VAL A 258 6.11 8.00 4.10
C VAL A 258 4.91 7.40 3.39
N CYS A 259 4.23 8.21 2.59
CA CYS A 259 3.11 7.81 1.72
C CYS A 259 3.35 8.28 0.28
N ASN A 260 2.46 7.94 -0.65
CA ASN A 260 2.58 8.34 -2.06
C ASN A 260 1.23 8.76 -2.65
N PHE A 261 0.49 9.60 -1.93
CA PHE A 261 -0.81 10.12 -2.39
C PHE A 261 -0.62 11.11 -3.54
N THR A 262 -1.58 11.15 -4.47
CA THR A 262 -1.50 12.06 -5.63
C THR A 262 -1.41 13.50 -5.15
N LYS A 263 -0.36 14.24 -5.55
CA LYS A 263 -0.19 15.65 -5.19
C LYS A 263 -1.28 16.50 -5.86
N SER A 264 -1.70 17.57 -5.19
CA SER A 264 -2.61 18.55 -5.81
C SER A 264 -1.95 19.23 -7.01
N THR A 265 -2.79 19.63 -7.97
CA THR A 265 -2.41 20.51 -9.09
C THR A 265 -3.08 21.87 -8.90
N PRO A 266 -2.74 22.90 -9.69
CA PRO A 266 -3.41 24.20 -9.62
C PRO A 266 -4.93 24.14 -9.84
N THR A 267 -5.43 23.11 -10.53
CA THR A 267 -6.83 22.97 -10.91
C THR A 267 -7.55 21.85 -10.16
N LYS A 268 -6.82 20.96 -9.48
CA LYS A 268 -7.40 19.78 -8.82
C LYS A 268 -6.77 19.52 -7.44
N PRO A 269 -7.56 19.41 -6.36
CA PRO A 269 -7.02 19.05 -5.06
C PRO A 269 -6.47 17.61 -5.05
N SER A 270 -5.62 17.32 -4.06
CA SER A 270 -5.24 15.94 -3.75
C SER A 270 -6.45 15.23 -3.15
N LEU A 271 -7.00 14.26 -3.87
CA LEU A 271 -8.15 13.45 -3.45
C LEU A 271 -7.69 12.04 -3.14
N LEU A 272 -8.07 11.52 -1.97
CA LEU A 272 -7.69 10.19 -1.54
C LEU A 272 -8.83 9.22 -1.84
N THR A 273 -8.48 8.06 -2.38
CA THR A 273 -9.38 6.91 -2.35
C THR A 273 -9.61 6.43 -0.92
N HIS A 274 -10.70 5.71 -0.67
CA HIS A 274 -10.97 5.16 0.66
C HIS A 274 -9.83 4.25 1.15
N ASP A 275 -9.25 3.44 0.26
CA ASP A 275 -8.09 2.57 0.59
C ASP A 275 -6.85 3.37 1.02
N GLU A 276 -6.61 4.54 0.41
CA GLU A 276 -5.55 5.45 0.82
C GLU A 276 -5.82 6.08 2.18
N VAL A 277 -7.08 6.40 2.50
CA VAL A 277 -7.47 6.84 3.85
C VAL A 277 -7.20 5.73 4.87
N VAL A 278 -7.61 4.49 4.60
CA VAL A 278 -7.34 3.35 5.47
C VAL A 278 -5.82 3.15 5.66
N THR A 279 -5.04 3.27 4.58
CA THR A 279 -3.58 3.19 4.63
C THR A 279 -2.98 4.31 5.49
N PHE A 280 -3.49 5.53 5.36
CA PHE A 280 -3.01 6.67 6.14
C PHE A 280 -3.25 6.44 7.64
N PHE A 281 -4.45 6.00 8.02
CA PHE A 281 -4.76 5.65 9.41
C PHE A 281 -3.89 4.50 9.94
N HIS A 282 -3.65 3.46 9.12
CA HIS A 282 -2.79 2.34 9.49
C HIS A 282 -1.38 2.81 9.85
N GLU A 283 -0.74 3.56 8.94
CA GLU A 283 0.64 4.00 9.11
C GLU A 283 0.78 5.08 10.19
N PHE A 284 -0.22 5.95 10.36
CA PHE A 284 -0.23 6.90 11.48
C PHE A 284 -0.37 6.18 12.83
N GLY A 285 -1.05 5.02 12.87
CA GLY A 285 -1.04 4.13 14.03
C GLY A 285 0.38 3.69 14.43
N HIS A 286 1.23 3.35 13.47
CA HIS A 286 2.65 3.06 13.74
C HIS A 286 3.41 4.29 14.23
N CYS A 287 3.09 5.48 13.73
CA CYS A 287 3.67 6.74 14.22
C CYS A 287 3.38 6.92 15.71
N MET A 288 2.11 6.72 16.12
CA MET A 288 1.69 6.86 17.52
C MET A 288 2.25 5.77 18.43
N HIS A 289 2.47 4.55 17.91
CA HIS A 289 3.13 3.50 18.67
C HIS A 289 4.63 3.80 18.89
N HIS A 290 5.29 4.46 17.93
CA HIS A 290 6.70 4.81 18.04
C HIS A 290 6.98 5.99 18.98
N ILE A 291 6.09 6.99 18.97
CA ILE A 291 6.20 8.22 19.76
C ILE A 291 5.89 7.96 21.24
#